data_AF-A0A1S3CMB7-F1
#
_entry.id   AF-A0A1S3CMB7-F1
#
_cell.length_a   1.000
_cell.length_b   1.000
_cell.length_c   1.000
_cell.angle_alpha   90.00
_cell.angle_beta   90.00
_cell.angle_gamma   90.00
#
_symmetry.space_group_name_H-M   'P 1'
#
loop_
_entity.id
_entity.type
_entity.pdbx_description
1 polymer ?
#
loop_
_entity_poly.entity_id
_entity_poly.type
_entity_poly.pdbx_seq_one_letter_code
_entity_poly.pdbx_strand_id
1 'polypeptide(L)'
;MEGNGDQTMLKPSVILTGTAKEGSSGPPIGLVDIGVSEGAYLFRVALPGVRKDRNESSGKVKFEIKSDGKVQIEGVMSGPGFLKESSAMYQMKVQQLCPPGPFTVSFKLPGPVDPRLSSPSFRPDGILEVVVMKSRAQPTVADSQPPLVV
;
A
#
# COMPACT_ATOMS: atom_id res chain seq x y z
N MET A 1 -15.50 15.96 -46.76
CA MET A 1 -15.36 14.62 -46.15
C MET A 1 -13.88 14.35 -45.98
N GLU A 2 -13.53 13.62 -44.92
CA GLU A 2 -12.20 13.06 -44.62
C GLU A 2 -11.22 13.98 -43.88
N GLY A 3 -11.02 13.64 -42.61
CA GLY A 3 -9.84 13.94 -41.81
C GLY A 3 -9.54 12.70 -41.00
N ASN A 4 -8.88 11.73 -41.63
CA ASN A 4 -8.49 10.44 -41.04
C ASN A 4 -7.38 10.68 -40.01
N GLY A 5 -7.72 10.63 -38.72
CA GLY A 5 -6.78 10.72 -37.63
C GLY A 5 -6.01 9.40 -37.48
N ASP A 6 -4.80 9.38 -38.01
CA ASP A 6 -3.86 8.26 -37.86
C ASP A 6 -3.47 8.14 -36.38
N GLN A 7 -4.19 7.27 -35.66
CA GLN A 7 -3.83 6.86 -34.31
C GLN A 7 -2.54 6.06 -34.39
N THR A 8 -1.40 6.75 -34.26
CA THR A 8 -0.08 6.11 -34.21
C THR A 8 -0.01 5.23 -32.97
N MET A 9 -0.29 3.94 -33.15
CA MET A 9 -0.12 2.90 -32.15
C MET A 9 1.38 2.83 -31.80
N LEU A 10 1.75 3.41 -30.66
CA LEU A 10 3.12 3.43 -30.18
C LEU A 10 3.62 1.98 -30.02
N LYS A 11 4.62 1.61 -30.82
CA LYS A 11 5.29 0.29 -30.75
C LYS A 11 5.79 0.06 -29.31
N PRO A 12 5.50 -1.09 -28.67
CA PRO A 12 6.01 -1.38 -27.34
C PRO A 12 7.55 -1.44 -27.40
N SER A 13 8.20 -0.58 -26.62
CA SER A 13 9.67 -0.44 -26.59
C SER A 13 10.39 -1.62 -25.95
N VAL A 14 9.65 -2.55 -25.34
CA VAL A 14 10.17 -3.74 -24.66
C VAL A 14 9.25 -4.91 -24.98
N ILE A 15 9.84 -5.98 -25.52
CA ILE A 15 9.14 -7.23 -25.82
C ILE A 15 9.56 -8.24 -24.76
N LEU A 16 8.63 -8.63 -23.89
CA LEU A 16 8.86 -9.70 -22.93
C LEU A 16 8.77 -11.04 -23.65
N THR A 17 9.74 -11.91 -23.41
CA THR A 17 10.01 -13.11 -24.22
C THR A 17 10.24 -14.32 -23.29
N GLY A 18 9.93 -15.52 -23.76
CA GLY A 18 10.09 -16.77 -23.00
C GLY A 18 9.13 -16.90 -21.80
N THR A 19 9.52 -17.67 -20.78
CA THR A 19 8.71 -17.95 -19.58
C THR A 19 8.32 -16.68 -18.80
N ALA A 20 9.10 -15.60 -18.92
CA ALA A 20 8.76 -14.30 -18.35
C ALA A 20 7.49 -13.69 -18.97
N LYS A 21 7.19 -13.98 -20.25
CA LYS A 21 5.92 -13.59 -20.89
C LYS A 21 4.73 -14.42 -20.38
N GLU A 22 4.97 -15.67 -20.02
CA GLU A 22 3.92 -16.59 -19.53
C GLU A 22 3.61 -16.41 -18.05
N GLY A 23 4.53 -15.80 -17.29
CA GLY A 23 4.26 -15.40 -15.92
C GLY A 23 3.18 -14.31 -15.87
N SER A 24 2.19 -14.47 -14.99
CA SER A 24 1.37 -13.32 -14.61
C SER A 24 2.28 -12.35 -13.84
N SER A 25 2.55 -11.18 -14.42
CA SER A 25 3.08 -10.06 -13.63
C SER A 25 1.94 -9.66 -12.70
N GLY A 26 1.88 -10.30 -11.53
CA GLY A 26 0.94 -9.95 -10.48
C GLY A 26 1.07 -8.45 -10.18
N PRO A 27 -0.03 -7.78 -9.82
CA PRO A 27 0.05 -6.36 -9.49
C PRO A 27 1.09 -6.18 -8.37
N PRO A 28 2.19 -5.42 -8.57
CA PRO A 28 3.26 -5.28 -7.57
C PRO A 28 2.81 -4.44 -6.35
N ILE A 29 1.53 -4.07 -6.30
CA ILE A 29 0.90 -3.28 -5.24
C ILE A 29 0.21 -4.19 -4.23
N GLY A 30 0.29 -3.83 -2.96
CA GLY A 30 -0.42 -4.52 -1.89
C GLY A 30 0.26 -5.78 -1.38
N LEU A 31 1.55 -6.02 -1.71
CA LEU A 31 2.35 -6.99 -0.97
C LEU A 31 2.50 -6.51 0.46
N VAL A 32 2.09 -7.34 1.44
CA VAL A 32 2.10 -7.00 2.86
C VAL A 32 3.05 -7.93 3.61
N ASP A 33 3.93 -7.36 4.43
CA ASP A 33 4.70 -8.06 5.46
C ASP A 33 4.25 -7.56 6.85
N ILE A 34 4.18 -8.46 7.84
CA ILE A 34 3.73 -8.15 9.20
C ILE A 34 4.74 -8.68 10.22
N GLY A 35 5.39 -7.77 10.93
CA GLY A 35 6.22 -8.05 12.10
C GLY A 35 5.43 -7.95 13.41
N VAL A 36 5.66 -8.90 14.31
CA VAL A 36 5.04 -8.92 15.64
C VAL A 36 6.13 -8.72 16.69
N SER A 37 5.95 -7.72 17.55
CA SER A 37 6.76 -7.52 18.76
C SER A 37 5.89 -7.69 20.01
N GLU A 38 6.46 -7.57 21.20
CA GLU A 38 5.71 -7.66 22.46
C GLU A 38 4.59 -6.59 22.52
N GLY A 39 4.94 -5.32 22.32
CA GLY A 39 4.02 -4.17 22.48
C GLY A 39 3.45 -3.57 21.19
N ALA A 40 3.93 -3.98 20.02
CA ALA A 40 3.53 -3.37 18.75
C ALA A 40 3.46 -4.37 17.58
N TYR A 41 2.72 -3.99 16.56
CA TYR A 41 2.82 -4.58 15.23
C TYR A 41 3.53 -3.61 14.29
N LEU A 42 4.41 -4.15 13.46
CA LEU A 42 4.97 -3.48 12.29
C LEU A 42 4.30 -4.09 11.07
N PHE A 43 3.92 -3.29 10.09
CA PHE A 43 3.61 -3.83 8.77
C PHE A 43 4.17 -2.95 7.66
N ARG A 44 4.46 -3.59 6.52
CA ARG A 44 5.01 -2.96 5.33
C ARG A 44 4.15 -3.30 4.15
N VAL A 45 3.72 -2.29 3.40
CA VAL A 45 2.91 -2.45 2.20
C VAL A 45 3.65 -1.88 1.00
N ALA A 46 3.88 -2.71 -0.02
CA ALA A 46 4.42 -2.26 -1.29
C ALA A 46 3.37 -1.44 -2.04
N LEU A 47 3.63 -0.15 -2.24
CA LEU A 47 2.81 0.80 -2.99
C LEU A 47 3.62 1.49 -4.10
N PRO A 48 4.27 0.72 -5.00
CA PRO A 48 5.16 1.28 -6.02
C PRO A 48 4.38 2.17 -6.99
N GLY A 49 4.92 3.38 -7.25
CA GLY A 49 4.34 4.38 -8.13
C GLY A 49 3.28 5.29 -7.48
N VAL A 50 2.94 5.07 -6.22
CA VAL A 50 2.11 5.98 -5.44
C VAL A 50 2.98 7.16 -5.04
N ARG A 51 2.70 8.33 -5.59
CA ARG A 51 3.48 9.54 -5.31
C ARG A 51 2.97 10.16 -4.01
N LYS A 52 3.87 10.42 -3.06
CA LYS A 52 3.62 11.30 -1.93
C LYS A 52 3.75 12.74 -2.43
N ASP A 53 2.85 13.20 -3.29
CA ASP A 53 2.89 14.59 -3.71
C ASP A 53 2.70 15.49 -2.49
N ARG A 54 3.68 16.37 -2.23
CA ARG A 54 3.67 17.36 -1.13
C ARG A 54 2.63 18.47 -1.35
N ASN A 55 1.94 18.46 -2.49
CA ASN A 55 0.93 19.45 -2.86
C ASN A 55 -0.44 18.77 -2.97
N GLU A 56 -1.43 19.38 -2.35
CA GLU A 56 -2.67 18.83 -1.80
C GLU A 56 -3.67 18.17 -2.79
N SER A 57 -3.31 18.10 -4.08
CA SER A 57 -4.23 17.83 -5.19
C SER A 57 -3.91 16.61 -6.04
N SER A 58 -2.81 15.88 -5.80
CA SER A 58 -2.49 14.63 -6.51
C SER A 58 -2.42 13.44 -5.53
N GLY A 59 -3.50 12.64 -5.49
CA GLY A 59 -3.51 11.30 -4.92
C GLY A 59 -3.43 11.21 -3.39
N LYS A 60 -4.51 11.56 -2.68
CA LYS A 60 -4.63 11.28 -1.24
C LYS A 60 -4.65 9.76 -1.03
N VAL A 61 -3.59 9.19 -0.45
CA VAL A 61 -3.66 7.84 0.12
C VAL A 61 -4.40 7.97 1.44
N LYS A 62 -5.54 7.31 1.54
CA LYS A 62 -6.31 7.17 2.76
C LYS A 62 -5.86 5.90 3.49
N PHE A 63 -5.68 6.03 4.79
CA PHE A 63 -5.19 4.96 5.64
C PHE A 63 -6.05 4.89 6.90
N GLU A 64 -6.65 3.72 7.14
CA GLU A 64 -7.51 3.47 8.29
C GLU A 64 -7.07 2.21 9.04
N ILE A 65 -6.97 2.33 10.36
CA ILE A 65 -6.76 1.20 11.29
C ILE A 65 -7.94 1.18 12.26
N LYS A 66 -8.56 0.02 12.40
CA LYS A 66 -9.59 -0.24 13.41
C LYS A 66 -8.99 -0.93 14.63
N SER A 67 -9.63 -0.75 15.79
CA SER A 67 -9.19 -1.37 17.05
C SER A 67 -9.23 -2.90 17.03
N ASP A 68 -10.02 -3.51 16.14
CA ASP A 68 -10.04 -4.97 15.89
C ASP A 68 -8.85 -5.48 15.07
N GLY A 69 -7.90 -4.59 14.74
CA GLY A 69 -6.74 -4.90 13.92
C GLY A 69 -7.00 -4.89 12.42
N LYS A 70 -8.21 -4.52 11.95
CA LYS A 70 -8.47 -4.36 10.51
C LYS A 70 -7.76 -3.11 9.98
N VAL A 71 -6.99 -3.28 8.90
CA VAL A 71 -6.29 -2.21 8.18
C VAL A 71 -6.87 -2.09 6.78
N GLN A 72 -7.12 -0.85 6.34
CA GLN A 72 -7.55 -0.53 4.99
C GLN A 72 -6.74 0.66 4.45
N ILE A 73 -6.15 0.48 3.26
CA ILE A 73 -5.41 1.49 2.54
C ILE A 73 -6.11 1.70 1.21
N GLU A 74 -6.43 2.95 0.88
CA GLU A 74 -7.07 3.33 -0.37
C GLU A 74 -6.26 4.44 -1.01
N GLY A 75 -6.15 4.42 -2.33
CA GLY A 75 -5.44 5.47 -3.04
C GLY A 75 -5.70 5.41 -4.52
N VAL A 76 -4.98 6.26 -5.26
CA VAL A 76 -5.04 6.29 -6.72
C VAL A 76 -3.63 6.07 -7.26
N MET A 77 -3.49 5.05 -8.10
CA MET A 77 -2.28 4.77 -8.86
C MET A 77 -2.12 5.84 -9.93
N SER A 78 -1.03 6.62 -9.86
CA SER A 78 -0.71 7.57 -10.93
C SER A 78 -0.28 6.82 -12.20
N GLY A 79 -0.74 7.31 -13.35
CA GLY A 79 -0.32 6.79 -14.64
C GLY A 79 1.14 7.14 -14.98
N PRO A 80 1.60 6.80 -16.19
CA PRO A 80 2.98 7.08 -16.61
C PRO A 80 3.24 8.58 -16.52
N GLY A 81 4.03 8.97 -15.52
CA GLY A 81 4.35 10.36 -15.25
C GLY A 81 5.50 10.83 -16.12
N PHE A 82 5.49 12.12 -16.46
CA PHE A 82 6.68 12.81 -16.93
C PHE A 82 7.53 13.15 -15.72
N LEU A 83 8.74 12.60 -15.63
CA LEU A 83 9.72 13.01 -14.62
C LEU A 83 10.43 14.25 -15.15
N LYS A 84 10.19 15.40 -14.51
CA LYS A 84 10.95 16.62 -14.77
C LYS A 84 12.10 16.69 -13.78
N GLU A 85 13.29 16.35 -14.24
CA GLU A 85 14.54 16.52 -13.50
C GLU A 85 15.43 17.47 -14.30
N SER A 86 15.89 18.56 -13.66
CA SER A 86 16.90 19.47 -14.21
C SER A 86 16.79 19.80 -15.72
N SER A 87 15.87 20.70 -16.11
CA SER A 87 15.57 21.11 -17.51
C SER A 87 15.15 20.01 -18.50
N ALA A 88 15.36 18.74 -18.17
CA ALA A 88 15.01 17.60 -18.99
C ALA A 88 13.63 17.05 -18.58
N MET A 89 12.86 16.65 -19.59
CA MET A 89 11.55 16.02 -19.41
C MET A 89 11.66 14.58 -19.86
N TYR A 90 11.65 13.65 -18.90
CA TYR A 90 11.74 12.22 -19.16
C TYR A 90 10.33 11.63 -19.19
N GLN A 91 9.97 10.99 -20.29
CA GLN A 91 8.71 10.27 -20.43
C GLN A 91 8.93 8.78 -20.12
N MET A 92 8.20 8.24 -19.15
CA MET A 92 8.20 6.81 -18.86
C MET A 92 7.49 6.06 -20.01
N LYS A 93 8.27 5.34 -20.84
CA LYS A 93 7.74 4.59 -22.01
C LYS A 93 7.26 3.17 -21.69
N VAL A 94 7.69 2.60 -20.56
CA VAL A 94 7.33 1.24 -20.13
C VAL A 94 6.96 1.29 -18.65
N GLN A 95 5.76 0.85 -18.31
CA GLN A 95 5.26 0.75 -16.95
C GLN A 95 4.87 -0.70 -16.66
N GLN A 96 5.66 -1.39 -15.82
CA GLN A 96 5.36 -2.72 -15.29
C GLN A 96 4.60 -2.62 -13.96
N LEU A 97 3.75 -1.59 -13.82
CA LEU A 97 2.93 -1.36 -12.63
C LEU A 97 1.47 -1.62 -12.97
N CYS A 98 0.63 -1.66 -11.94
CA CYS A 98 -0.82 -1.66 -12.10
C CYS A 98 -1.26 -0.51 -13.01
N PRO A 99 -2.33 -0.70 -13.82
CA PRO A 99 -2.93 0.40 -14.56
C PRO A 99 -3.26 1.59 -13.65
N PRO A 100 -3.23 2.83 -14.18
CA PRO A 100 -3.71 3.98 -13.44
C PRO A 100 -5.16 3.78 -12.98
N GLY A 101 -5.46 4.14 -11.74
CA GLY A 101 -6.81 3.95 -11.19
C GLY A 101 -6.84 3.81 -9.66
N PRO A 102 -8.04 3.78 -9.07
CA PRO A 102 -8.19 3.57 -7.64
C PRO A 102 -7.72 2.16 -7.25
N PHE A 103 -7.11 2.05 -6.08
CA PHE A 103 -6.74 0.78 -5.48
C PHE A 103 -7.18 0.72 -4.03
N THR A 104 -7.40 -0.50 -3.53
CA THR A 104 -7.68 -0.79 -2.13
C THR A 104 -6.86 -1.99 -1.69
N VAL A 105 -6.15 -1.85 -0.57
CA VAL A 105 -5.45 -2.94 0.12
C VAL A 105 -6.09 -3.11 1.48
N SER A 106 -6.45 -4.34 1.86
CA SER A 106 -7.07 -4.64 3.15
C SER A 106 -6.51 -5.92 3.73
N PHE A 107 -6.19 -5.89 5.02
CA PHE A 107 -5.69 -7.04 5.77
C PHE A 107 -6.01 -6.88 7.26
N LYS A 108 -5.72 -7.92 8.05
CA LYS A 108 -5.92 -7.91 9.50
C LYS A 108 -4.61 -8.18 10.22
N LEU A 109 -4.37 -7.42 11.27
CA LEU A 109 -3.32 -7.68 12.24
C LEU A 109 -3.72 -8.86 13.15
N PRO A 110 -2.75 -9.58 13.74
CA PRO A 110 -3.03 -10.76 14.57
C PRO A 110 -3.88 -10.49 15.83
N GLY A 111 -4.03 -9.24 16.25
CA GLY A 111 -4.80 -8.89 17.44
C GLY A 111 -5.14 -7.41 17.52
N PRO A 112 -5.80 -6.99 18.62
CA PRO A 112 -6.29 -5.64 18.79
C PRO A 112 -5.17 -4.62 18.96
N VAL A 113 -5.45 -3.40 18.53
CA VAL A 113 -4.50 -2.28 18.48
C VAL A 113 -5.13 -0.99 18.98
N ASP A 114 -4.30 -0.02 19.38
CA ASP A 114 -4.74 1.37 19.60
C ASP A 114 -4.41 2.20 18.35
N PRO A 115 -5.40 2.53 17.49
CA PRO A 115 -5.17 3.28 16.25
C PRO A 115 -4.52 4.65 16.47
N ARG A 116 -4.72 5.26 17.65
CA ARG A 116 -4.17 6.59 18.00
C ARG A 116 -2.67 6.54 18.22
N LEU A 117 -2.13 5.36 18.47
CA LEU A 117 -0.71 5.09 18.67
C LEU A 117 -0.12 4.43 17.41
N SER A 118 -0.53 4.89 16.24
CA SER A 118 0.03 4.47 14.95
C SER A 118 0.97 5.53 14.39
N SER A 119 2.02 5.08 13.70
CA SER A 119 3.05 5.93 13.10
C SER A 119 3.33 5.47 11.67
N PRO A 120 2.67 6.07 10.66
CA PRO A 120 2.89 5.74 9.26
C PRO A 120 4.07 6.50 8.66
N SER A 121 4.87 5.81 7.84
CA SER A 121 6.01 6.34 7.12
C SER A 121 6.00 5.85 5.66
N PHE A 122 5.96 6.78 4.72
CA PHE A 122 6.11 6.47 3.29
C PHE A 122 7.57 6.62 2.89
N ARG A 123 8.20 5.50 2.57
CA ARG A 123 9.59 5.44 2.13
C ARG A 123 9.70 5.83 0.64
N PRO A 124 10.82 6.46 0.22
CA PRO A 124 11.03 6.85 -1.19
C PRO A 124 11.03 5.68 -2.18
N ASP A 125 11.25 4.45 -1.71
CA ASP A 125 11.22 3.22 -2.50
C ASP A 125 9.78 2.69 -2.74
N GLY A 126 8.76 3.44 -2.33
CA GLY A 126 7.35 3.07 -2.54
C GLY A 126 6.82 2.11 -1.48
N ILE A 127 7.45 1.99 -0.32
CA ILE A 127 6.95 1.17 0.79
C ILE A 127 6.27 2.05 1.84
N LEU A 128 5.00 1.74 2.17
CA LEU A 128 4.33 2.26 3.36
C LEU A 128 4.67 1.37 4.55
N GLU A 129 5.44 1.91 5.48
CA GLU A 129 5.81 1.26 6.73
C GLU A 129 4.96 1.85 7.87
N VAL A 130 4.34 1.01 8.69
CA VAL A 130 3.51 1.47 9.81
C VAL A 130 3.81 0.67 11.06
N VAL A 131 4.09 1.38 12.13
CA VAL A 131 4.13 0.83 13.49
C VAL A 131 2.83 1.18 14.19
N VAL A 132 2.19 0.22 14.84
CA VAL A 132 0.99 0.44 15.65
C VAL A 132 1.07 -0.32 16.96
N MET A 133 0.77 0.35 18.06
CA MET A 133 0.80 -0.26 19.39
C MET A 133 -0.38 -1.23 19.58
N LYS A 134 -0.11 -2.38 20.21
CA LYS A 134 -1.16 -3.30 20.63
C LYS A 134 -2.01 -2.63 21.70
N SER A 135 -3.31 -2.95 21.71
CA SER A 135 -4.15 -2.58 22.83
C SER A 135 -3.63 -3.26 24.08
N ARG A 136 -3.42 -2.49 25.16
CA ARG A 136 -3.22 -3.12 26.48
C ARG A 136 -4.50 -3.88 26.79
N ALA A 137 -4.43 -5.20 26.82
CA ALA A 137 -5.44 -5.99 27.49
C ALA A 137 -5.47 -5.47 28.93
N GLN A 138 -6.63 -4.98 29.39
CA GLN A 138 -6.84 -5.00 30.83
C GLN A 138 -6.68 -6.46 31.26
N PRO A 139 -5.88 -6.78 32.29
CA PRO A 139 -5.92 -8.12 32.84
C PRO A 139 -7.37 -8.36 33.26
N THR A 140 -8.05 -9.27 32.57
CA THR A 140 -9.34 -9.78 33.01
C THR A 140 -9.08 -10.36 34.39
N VAL A 141 -9.61 -9.70 35.41
CA VAL A 141 -9.69 -10.21 36.77
C VAL A 141 -10.57 -11.45 36.70
N ALA A 142 -9.96 -12.59 36.38
CA ALA A 142 -10.60 -13.89 36.46
C ALA A 142 -10.51 -14.33 37.92
N ASP A 143 -11.61 -14.06 38.62
CA ASP A 143 -12.21 -14.93 39.64
C ASP A 143 -11.23 -15.61 40.62
N SER A 144 -10.93 -14.92 41.71
CA SER A 144 -10.46 -15.55 42.94
C SER A 144 -11.56 -15.48 44.00
N GLN A 145 -12.65 -16.21 43.79
CA GLN A 145 -13.58 -16.54 44.88
C GLN A 145 -13.09 -17.85 45.51
N PRO A 146 -12.64 -17.87 46.79
CA PRO A 146 -12.24 -19.10 47.43
C PRO A 146 -13.48 -19.99 47.68
N PRO A 147 -13.35 -21.33 47.61
CA PRO A 147 -14.47 -22.22 47.91
C PRO A 147 -14.84 -22.09 49.39
N LEU A 148 -16.14 -21.95 49.67
CA LEU A 148 -16.70 -22.08 51.01
C LEU A 148 -16.48 -23.52 51.46
N VAL A 149 -15.66 -23.69 52.50
CA VAL A 149 -15.44 -24.98 53.16
C VAL A 149 -16.71 -25.32 53.94
N VAL A 150 -17.32 -26.47 53.64
CA VAL A 150 -18.46 -27.07 54.36
C VAL A 150 -18.02 -27.62 55.70
#